data_AF-K6YLQ2-F1
#
_entry.id   AF-K6YLQ2-F1
#
_cell.length_a   1.000
_cell.length_b   1.000
_cell.length_c   1.000
_cell.angle_alpha   90.00
_cell.angle_beta   90.00
_cell.angle_gamma   90.00
#
_symmetry.space_group_name_H-M   'P 1'
#
loop_
_entity.id
_entity.type
_entity.pdbx_description
1 polymer ?
#
loop_
_entity_poly.entity_id
_entity_poly.type
_entity_poly.pdbx_seq_one_letter_code
_entity_poly.pdbx_strand_id
1 'polypeptide(L)'
;MIREYLSTKDLCQRFRCSSRTIFRRMAREENPFPQPLIRQAGSINLWCADTVCEWEECEIQRSENSRWGGIKASPPAKYDSTAKNWH
;
A
#
# COMPACT_ATOMS: atom_id res chain seq x y z
N MET A 1 2.65 6.65 17.80
CA MET A 1 2.34 5.26 17.40
C MET A 1 0.85 5.14 17.29
N ILE A 2 0.32 5.20 16.07
CA ILE A 2 -1.10 4.98 15.82
C ILE A 2 -1.26 3.47 15.58
N ARG A 3 -1.65 2.72 16.61
CA ARG A 3 -1.94 1.28 16.48
C ARG A 3 -3.36 1.09 15.95
N GLU A 4 -3.59 1.54 14.71
CA GLU A 4 -4.88 1.38 14.06
C GLU A 4 -4.97 0.03 13.33
N TYR A 5 -6.17 -0.53 13.35
CA TYR A 5 -6.50 -1.73 12.60
C TYR A 5 -7.36 -1.35 11.41
N LEU A 6 -6.97 -1.82 10.23
CA LEU A 6 -7.70 -1.61 8.99
C LEU A 6 -8.51 -2.86 8.67
N SER A 7 -9.80 -2.69 8.39
CA SER A 7 -10.63 -3.77 7.87
C SER A 7 -10.41 -3.93 6.36
N THR A 8 -10.89 -5.04 5.78
CA THR A 8 -10.90 -5.23 4.33
C THR A 8 -11.57 -4.06 3.60
N LYS A 9 -12.62 -3.46 4.20
CA LYS A 9 -13.36 -2.33 3.61
C LYS A 9 -12.49 -1.07 3.58
N ASP A 10 -11.77 -0.80 4.65
CA ASP A 10 -10.87 0.36 4.74
C ASP A 10 -9.73 0.23 3.73
N LEU A 11 -9.17 -0.97 3.58
CA LEU A 11 -8.17 -1.25 2.54
C LEU A 11 -8.72 -1.05 1.13
N CYS A 12 -9.95 -1.51 0.85
CA CYS A 12 -10.60 -1.31 -0.44
C CYS A 12 -10.80 0.18 -0.75
N GLN A 13 -11.20 0.97 0.25
CA GLN A 13 -11.39 2.41 0.11
C GLN A 13 -10.06 3.15 -0.08
N ARG A 14 -9.03 2.82 0.71
CA ARG A 14 -7.69 3.43 0.64
C ARG A 14 -7.01 3.16 -0.69
N PHE A 15 -6.96 1.89 -1.10
CA PHE A 15 -6.29 1.48 -2.35
C PHE A 15 -7.19 1.57 -3.59
N ARG A 16 -8.44 2.01 -3.44
CA ARG A 16 -9.44 2.11 -4.52
C ARG A 16 -9.53 0.82 -5.34
N CYS A 17 -9.55 -0.32 -4.67
CA CYS A 17 -9.58 -1.63 -5.31
C CYS A 17 -10.54 -2.60 -4.62
N SER A 18 -10.81 -3.74 -5.25
CA SER A 18 -11.66 -4.78 -4.68
C SER A 18 -10.91 -5.63 -3.67
N SER A 19 -11.63 -6.24 -2.72
CA SER A 19 -11.08 -7.20 -1.76
C SER A 19 -10.32 -8.34 -2.47
N ARG A 20 -10.85 -8.82 -3.60
CA ARG A 20 -10.19 -9.82 -4.47
C ARG A 20 -8.80 -9.37 -4.92
N THR A 21 -8.61 -8.08 -5.20
CA THR A 21 -7.30 -7.53 -5.59
C THR A 21 -6.33 -7.53 -4.41
N ILE A 22 -6.78 -7.19 -3.21
CA ILE A 22 -5.97 -7.27 -1.99
C ILE A 22 -5.49 -8.71 -1.76
N PHE A 23 -6.39 -9.70 -1.78
CA PHE A 23 -6.01 -11.11 -1.62
C PHE A 23 -5.05 -11.59 -2.72
N ARG A 24 -5.24 -11.14 -3.97
CA ARG A 24 -4.29 -11.46 -5.05
C ARG A 24 -2.91 -10.84 -4.81
N ARG A 25 -2.84 -9.62 -4.25
CA ARG A 25 -1.55 -8.98 -3.89
C ARG A 25 -0.83 -9.73 -2.76
N MET A 26 -1.56 -10.38 -1.85
CA MET A 26 -0.96 -11.25 -0.82
C MET A 26 -0.26 -12.48 -1.40
N ALA A 27 -0.71 -12.96 -2.56
CA ALA A 27 -0.16 -14.14 -3.24
C ALA A 27 0.98 -13.81 -4.22
N ARG A 28 1.51 -12.57 -4.21
CA ARG A 28 2.64 -12.19 -5.06
C ARG A 28 3.95 -12.75 -4.53
N GLU A 29 4.88 -13.05 -5.43
CA GLU A 29 6.23 -13.49 -5.06
C GLU A 29 7.10 -12.32 -4.61
N GLU A 30 6.97 -11.17 -5.29
CA GLU A 30 7.72 -9.95 -4.99
C GLU A 30 6.82 -8.96 -4.22
N ASN A 31 7.29 -8.52 -3.05
CA ASN A 31 6.58 -7.63 -2.13
C ASN A 31 5.11 -8.07 -1.88
N PRO A 32 4.86 -9.28 -1.32
CA PRO A 32 3.51 -9.72 -1.02
C PRO A 32 2.81 -8.78 -0.04
N PHE A 33 1.53 -8.51 -0.27
CA PHE A 33 0.72 -7.75 0.69
C PHE A 33 0.68 -8.46 2.04
N PRO A 34 0.76 -7.73 3.17
CA PRO A 34 0.85 -8.34 4.49
C PRO A 34 -0.37 -9.20 4.83
N GLN A 35 -0.13 -10.22 5.64
CA GLN A 35 -1.21 -11.05 6.17
C GLN A 35 -2.05 -10.29 7.20
N PRO A 36 -3.36 -10.55 7.27
CA PRO A 36 -4.18 -9.99 8.32
C PRO A 36 -3.67 -10.45 9.68
N LEU A 37 -3.54 -9.52 10.61
CA LEU A 37 -3.09 -9.77 11.96
C LEU A 37 -4.17 -10.51 12.77
N ILE A 38 -5.45 -10.21 12.51
CA ILE A 38 -6.58 -10.92 13.09
C ILE A 38 -7.38 -11.56 11.96
N ARG A 39 -7.45 -12.89 11.98
CA ARG A 39 -8.22 -13.70 11.03
C ARG A 39 -9.14 -14.63 11.82
N GLN A 40 -10.44 -14.30 11.84
CA GLN A 40 -11.46 -15.10 12.52
C GLN A 40 -12.49 -15.61 11.52
N ALA A 41 -12.79 -16.91 11.59
CA ALA A 41 -13.81 -17.53 10.75
C ALA A 41 -15.18 -16.89 11.05
N GLY A 42 -15.87 -16.40 10.01
CA GLY A 42 -17.16 -15.72 10.15
C GLY A 42 -17.08 -14.25 10.59
N SER A 43 -15.87 -13.68 10.72
CA SER A 43 -15.66 -12.27 11.07
C SER A 43 -14.85 -11.53 10.01
N ILE A 44 -14.65 -10.23 10.20
CA ILE A 44 -13.82 -9.40 9.33
C ILE A 44 -12.34 -9.62 9.63
N ASN A 45 -11.54 -9.60 8.57
CA ASN A 45 -10.08 -9.60 8.68
C ASN A 45 -9.62 -8.20 9.07
N LEU A 46 -8.64 -8.12 9.97
CA LEU A 46 -8.01 -6.87 10.40
C LEU A 46 -6.51 -6.89 10.11
N TRP A 47 -6.01 -5.81 9.54
CA TRP A 47 -4.60 -5.58 9.25
C TRP A 47 -4.05 -4.49 10.15
N CYS A 48 -2.77 -4.61 10.52
CA CYS A 48 -2.06 -3.54 11.19
C CYS A 48 -1.82 -2.39 10.21
N ALA A 49 -2.21 -1.15 10.58
CA ALA A 49 -1.99 0.01 9.73
C ALA A 49 -0.50 0.26 9.44
N ASP A 50 0.37 0.08 10.45
CA ASP A 50 1.82 0.28 10.32
C ASP A 50 2.41 -0.66 9.25
N THR A 51 2.10 -1.95 9.33
CA THR A 51 2.60 -2.95 8.35
C THR A 51 2.05 -2.70 6.94
N VAL A 52 0.81 -2.22 6.82
CA VAL A 52 0.24 -1.84 5.52
C VAL A 52 0.93 -0.60 4.95
N CYS A 53 1.31 0.35 5.80
CA CYS A 53 2.06 1.55 5.40
C CYS A 53 3.47 1.21 4.92
N GLU A 54 4.19 0.36 5.68
CA GLU A 54 5.51 -0.13 5.29
C GLU A 54 5.48 -0.87 3.94
N TRP A 55 4.47 -1.72 3.74
CA TRP A 55 4.25 -2.39 2.46
C TRP A 55 3.94 -1.40 1.33
N GLU A 56 3.11 -0.39 1.60
CA GLU A 56 2.74 0.64 0.63
C GLU A 56 3.96 1.46 0.19
N GLU A 57 4.86 1.82 1.12
CA GLU A 57 6.12 2.51 0.80
C GLU A 57 7.03 1.65 -0.10
N CYS A 58 7.16 0.36 0.21
CA CYS A 58 7.91 -0.58 -0.63
C CYS A 58 7.26 -0.76 -2.01
N GLU A 59 5.93 -0.80 -2.06
CA GLU A 59 5.17 -0.95 -3.30
C GLU A 59 5.26 0.31 -4.16
N ILE A 60 5.26 1.50 -3.55
CA ILE A 60 5.51 2.76 -4.25
C ILE A 60 6.90 2.72 -4.87
N GLN A 61 7.95 2.41 -4.10
CA GLN A 61 9.32 2.29 -4.64
C GLN A 61 9.42 1.27 -5.78
N ARG A 62 8.79 0.10 -5.64
CA ARG A 62 8.72 -0.92 -6.69
C ARG A 62 7.97 -0.42 -7.93
N SER A 63 6.83 0.24 -7.73
CA SER A 63 5.99 0.77 -8.80
C SER A 63 6.68 1.92 -9.52
N GLU A 64 7.41 2.78 -8.81
CA GLU A 64 8.22 3.85 -9.37
C GLU A 64 9.38 3.27 -10.17
N ASN A 65 10.07 2.26 -9.65
CA ASN A 65 11.12 1.53 -10.36
C ASN A 65 10.57 0.81 -11.62
N SER A 66 9.32 0.37 -11.60
CA SER A 66 8.63 -0.24 -12.75
C SER A 66 8.07 0.80 -13.72
N ARG A 67 7.61 1.95 -13.22
CA ARG A 67 6.97 3.04 -13.97
C ARG A 67 7.98 3.80 -14.82
N TRP A 68 9.22 3.90 -14.36
CA TRP A 68 10.33 4.48 -15.12
C TRP A 68 11.10 3.47 -15.97
N GLY A 69 10.65 2.22 -15.99
CA GLY A 69 11.17 1.16 -16.86
C GLY A 69 12.55 0.68 -16.42
N GLY A 70 12.72 -0.64 -16.36
CA GLY A 70 14.01 -1.26 -16.08
C GLY A 70 15.07 -0.83 -17.09
N ILE A 71 15.79 0.25 -16.79
CA ILE A 71 17.16 0.61 -17.15
C ILE A 71 17.44 2.00 -16.55
N LYS A 72 18.14 2.06 -15.40
CA LYS A 72 18.85 3.26 -14.93
C LYS A 72 18.01 4.55 -14.67
N ALA A 73 16.76 4.46 -14.24
CA ALA A 73 16.03 5.67 -13.82
C ALA A 73 16.23 5.93 -12.31
N SER A 74 17.04 6.93 -11.97
CA SER A 74 17.08 7.47 -10.61
C SER A 74 15.78 8.21 -10.28
N PRO A 75 15.32 8.19 -9.02
CA PRO A 75 14.18 9.01 -8.58
C PRO A 75 14.46 10.49 -8.86
N PRO A 76 13.47 11.30 -9.31
CA PRO A 76 13.63 12.74 -9.28
C PRO A 76 13.75 13.17 -7.81
N ALA A 77 14.93 13.65 -7.44
CA ALA A 77 15.19 14.16 -6.11
C ALA A 77 14.27 15.35 -5.84
N LYS A 78 13.44 15.18 -4.80
CA LYS A 78 12.65 16.21 -4.10
C LYS A 78 11.35 16.65 -4.78
N TYR A 79 10.25 16.04 -4.35
CA TYR A 79 8.96 16.72 -4.33
C TYR A 79 8.99 17.76 -3.20
N ASP A 80 9.41 18.97 -3.51
CA ASP A 80 9.21 20.14 -2.65
C ASP A 80 7.75 20.59 -2.80
N SER A 81 6.94 20.35 -1.77
CA SER A 81 5.53 20.77 -1.74
C SER A 81 5.44 22.25 -1.37
N THR A 82 6.00 23.11 -2.22
CA THR A 82 5.75 24.56 -2.18
C THR A 82 4.98 24.97 -3.44
N ALA A 83 3.67 24.77 -3.42
CA ALA A 83 2.78 25.45 -4.35
C ALA A 83 1.52 25.90 -3.61
N LYS A 84 1.66 27.08 -3.00
CA LYS A 84 0.58 27.93 -2.53
C LYS A 84 -0.23 28.45 -3.73
N ASN A 85 -1.50 28.72 -3.44
CA ASN A 85 -2.42 29.62 -4.15
C ASN A 85 -2.91 29.20 -5.55
N TRP A 86 -4.20 28.91 -5.61
CA TRP A 86 -5.04 29.30 -6.73
C TRP A 86 -6.09 30.29 -6.23
N HIS A 87 -6.24 31.37 -7.02
CA HIS A 87 -6.98 32.61 -6.77
C HIS A 87 -8.48 32.42 -6.57
#